data_AF-A0A822FWM9-F1
#
_entry.id   AF-A0A822FWM9-F1
#
_cell.length_a   1.000
_cell.length_b   1.000
_cell.length_c   1.000
_cell.angle_alpha   90.00
_cell.angle_beta   90.00
_cell.angle_gamma   90.00
#
_symmetry.space_group_name_H-M   'P 1'
#
loop_
_entity.id
_entity.type
_entity.pdbx_description
1 polymer ?
#
loop_
_entity_poly.entity_id
_entity_poly.type
_entity_poly.pdbx_seq_one_letter_code
_entity_poly.pdbx_strand_id
1 'polypeptide(L)' 'TKFICQVYDATKIRISDLPAAIPHQLYKFTINTMDAGDGHVSVKIKQSGNRLAHEQARIDLHIYE' A
#
# COMPACT_ATOMS: atom_id res chain seq x y z
N THR A 1 4.87 14.89 33.88
CA THR A 1 3.92 14.32 32.89
C THR A 1 4.69 13.90 31.66
N LYS A 2 4.46 12.69 31.12
CA LYS A 2 5.11 12.21 29.88
C LYS A 2 4.09 12.25 28.73
N PHE A 3 4.56 12.64 27.55
CA PHE A 3 3.82 12.53 26.29
C PHE A 3 4.30 11.29 25.55
N ILE A 4 3.37 10.62 24.85
CA ILE A 4 3.68 9.53 23.92
C ILE A 4 3.47 10.08 22.52
N CYS A 5 4.46 9.92 21.64
CA CYS A 5 4.38 10.31 20.24
C CYS A 5 4.39 9.04 19.38
N GLN A 6 3.37 8.87 18.55
CA GLN A 6 3.40 7.90 17.45
C GLN A 6 4.01 8.59 16.23
N VAL A 7 5.00 7.95 15.62
CA VAL A 7 5.74 8.47 14.47
C VAL A 7 5.72 7.42 13.38
N TYR A 8 5.57 7.87 12.13
CA TYR A 8 5.69 7.03 10.95
C TYR A 8 6.75 7.59 10.00
N ASP A 9 7.32 6.72 9.17
CA ASP A 9 8.28 7.05 8.12
C ASP A 9 7.82 6.45 6.78
N ALA A 10 7.16 7.28 5.97
CA ALA A 10 6.63 6.86 4.67
C ALA A 10 7.72 6.45 3.67
N THR A 11 8.99 6.85 3.88
CA THR A 11 10.09 6.48 2.98
C THR A 11 10.47 5.00 3.09
N LYS A 12 10.02 4.34 4.16
CA LYS A 12 10.23 2.91 4.40
C LYS A 12 9.15 2.01 3.84
N ILE A 13 8.10 2.58 3.25
CA ILE A 13 7.08 1.80 2.52
C ILE A 13 7.69 1.32 1.21
N ARG A 14 7.60 0.02 0.94
CA ARG A 14 8.09 -0.60 -0.31
C ARG A 14 6.95 -1.24 -1.07
N ILE A 15 6.97 -1.10 -2.39
CA ILE A 15 6.05 -1.78 -3.30
C ILE A 15 6.85 -2.85 -4.05
N SER A 16 6.34 -4.08 -4.09
CA SER A 16 6.93 -5.20 -4.82
C SER A 16 5.89 -5.91 -5.67
N ASP A 17 6.34 -6.89 -6.47
CA ASP A 17 5.48 -7.74 -7.30
C ASP A 17 4.62 -6.90 -8.26
N LEU A 18 5.30 -6.11 -9.10
CA LEU A 18 4.69 -5.27 -10.13
C LEU A 18 4.85 -5.92 -11.52
N PRO A 19 4.14 -7.03 -11.82
CA PRO A 19 4.22 -7.65 -13.14
C PRO A 19 3.55 -6.75 -14.19
N ALA A 20 3.72 -7.10 -15.46
CA ALA A 20 2.93 -6.50 -16.53
C ALA A 20 1.45 -6.87 -16.34
N ALA A 21 0.57 -5.87 -16.41
CA ALA A 21 -0.87 -6.10 -16.32
C ALA A 21 -1.39 -6.73 -17.61
N ILE A 22 -2.20 -7.79 -17.47
CA ILE A 22 -2.89 -8.44 -18.59
C ILE A 22 -4.36 -7.99 -18.57
N PRO A 23 -4.90 -7.46 -19.69
CA PRO A 23 -6.30 -7.05 -19.74
C PRO A 23 -7.26 -8.15 -19.29
N HIS A 24 -8.30 -7.78 -18.54
CA HIS A 24 -9.33 -8.67 -18.03
C HIS A 24 -8.84 -9.73 -17.01
N GLN A 25 -7.64 -9.56 -16.47
CA GLN A 25 -7.13 -10.38 -15.36
C GLN A 25 -7.01 -9.57 -14.07
N LEU A 26 -7.17 -10.25 -12.94
CA LEU A 26 -6.94 -9.66 -11.63
C LEU A 26 -5.46 -9.29 -11.48
N TYR A 27 -5.20 -8.02 -11.26
CA TYR A 27 -3.87 -7.51 -10.99
C TYR A 27 -3.63 -7.45 -9.47
N LYS A 28 -2.50 -7.98 -9.01
CA LYS A 28 -2.08 -7.92 -7.60
C LYS A 28 -0.66 -7.36 -7.52
N PHE A 29 -0.40 -6.62 -6.45
CA PHE A 29 0.92 -6.15 -6.07
C PHE A 29 0.98 -6.09 -4.53
N THR A 30 2.19 -6.05 -4.00
CA THR A 30 2.42 -6.10 -2.56
C THR A 30 2.88 -4.73 -2.05
N ILE A 31 2.35 -4.29 -0.90
CA ILE A 31 2.84 -3.13 -0.17
C ILE A 31 3.39 -3.61 1.17
N ASN A 32 4.68 -3.41 1.40
CA ASN A 32 5.33 -3.67 2.68
C ASN A 32 5.42 -2.36 3.48
N THR A 33 4.83 -2.36 4.68
CA THR A 33 4.80 -1.24 5.62
C THR A 33 5.51 -1.53 6.94
N MET A 34 6.18 -2.68 7.06
CA MET A 34 6.72 -3.19 8.33
C MET A 34 7.61 -2.19 9.05
N ASP A 35 8.47 -1.48 8.32
CA ASP A 35 9.41 -0.52 8.90
C ASP A 35 8.86 0.92 8.98
N ALA A 36 7.65 1.17 8.46
CA ALA A 36 7.07 2.51 8.31
C ALA A 36 6.40 3.03 9.59
N GLY A 37 6.14 2.16 10.57
CA GLY A 37 5.38 2.51 11.77
C GLY A 37 3.87 2.58 11.54
N ASP A 38 3.13 2.85 12.62
CA ASP A 38 1.67 2.83 12.58
C ASP A 38 1.11 4.00 11.77
N GLY A 39 0.31 3.69 10.75
CA GLY A 39 -0.31 4.69 9.90
C GLY A 39 -1.33 4.10 8.92
N HIS A 40 -2.03 4.98 8.20
CA HIS A 40 -3.00 4.58 7.19
C HIS A 40 -2.39 4.74 5.78
N VAL A 41 -2.44 3.67 4.97
CA VAL A 41 -2.01 3.70 3.58
C VAL A 41 -3.22 3.78 2.65
N SER A 42 -3.19 4.71 1.70
CA SER A 42 -4.22 4.89 0.68
C SER A 42 -3.63 4.72 -0.72
N VAL A 43 -4.28 3.92 -1.57
CA VAL A 43 -3.84 3.64 -2.94
C VAL A 43 -4.77 4.35 -3.93
N LYS A 44 -4.20 4.90 -5.00
CA LYS A 44 -4.94 5.47 -6.14
C LYS A 44 -4.34 5.00 -7.44
N ILE A 45 -5.12 4.28 -8.25
CA ILE A 45 -4.71 3.83 -9.59
C ILE A 45 -5.23 4.81 -10.64
N LYS A 46 -4.36 5.23 -11.56
CA LYS A 46 -4.70 6.13 -12.67
C LYS A 46 -4.16 5.61 -14.00
N GLN A 47 -4.91 5.82 -15.08
CA GLN A 47 -4.49 5.58 -16.46
C GLN A 47 -4.75 6.85 -17.26
N SER A 48 -3.71 7.39 -17.90
CA SER A 48 -3.79 8.62 -18.71
C SER A 48 -4.49 9.79 -18.00
N GLY A 49 -4.25 9.94 -16.69
CA GLY A 49 -4.86 10.98 -15.85
C GLY A 49 -6.23 10.63 -15.26
N ASN A 50 -6.92 9.62 -15.79
CA ASN A 50 -8.22 9.17 -15.30
C ASN A 50 -8.08 8.15 -14.17
N ARG A 51 -8.87 8.31 -13.11
CA ARG A 51 -8.88 7.35 -11.99
C ARG A 51 -9.55 6.05 -12.43
N LEU A 52 -8.83 4.94 -12.36
CA LEU A 52 -9.41 3.63 -12.60
C LEU A 52 -10.22 3.21 -11.38
N ALA A 53 -11.43 2.71 -11.63
CA ALA A 53 -12.20 2.02 -10.61
C ALA A 53 -11.38 0.79 -10.17
N HIS A 54 -11.03 0.76 -8.91
CA HIS A 54 -10.40 -0.38 -8.27
C HIS A 54 -11.25 -0.71 -7.06
N GLU A 55 -11.57 -1.98 -6.88
CA GLU A 55 -12.05 -2.47 -5.60
C GLU A 55 -10.93 -2.16 -4.59
N GLN A 56 -11.28 -1.59 -3.44
CA GLN A 56 -10.31 -1.24 -2.39
C GLN A 56 -9.29 -2.37 -2.29
N ALA A 57 -8.02 -2.08 -2.59
CA ALA A 57 -6.96 -3.06 -2.51
C ALA A 57 -7.10 -3.73 -1.14
N ARG A 58 -7.36 -5.03 -1.12
CA ARG A 58 -7.26 -5.81 0.12
C ARG A 58 -5.79 -5.74 0.50
N ILE A 59 -5.48 -4.86 1.44
CA ILE A 59 -4.16 -4.83 2.08
C ILE A 59 -4.17 -6.02 3.03
N ASP A 60 -3.71 -7.18 2.54
CA ASP A 60 -3.43 -8.32 3.40
C ASP A 60 -2.14 -7.99 4.17
N LEU A 61 -2.29 -7.26 5.28
CA LEU A 61 -1.22 -7.05 6.26
C LEU A 61 -0.86 -8.41 6.87
N HIS A 62 0.19 -9.05 6.35
CA HIS A 62 0.90 -10.07 7.11
C HIS A 62 1.72 -9.34 8.18
N ILE A 63 1.09 -9.12 9.34
CA ILE A 63 1.81 -8.84 10.58
C ILE A 63 2.47 -10.17 10.95
N TYR A 64 3.76 -10.31 10.65
CA TYR A 64 4.55 -11.38 11.24
C TYR A 64 4.80 -10.96 12.70
N GLU A 65 4.27 -11.75 13.64
CA GLU A 65 4.53 -11.64 15.08
C GLU A 65 6.01 -11.81 15.44
#